data_AF-A0A4R4DZR7-F1
#
_entry.id   AF-A0A4R4DZR7-F1
#
_cell.length_a   1.000
_cell.length_b   1.000
_cell.length_c   1.000
_cell.angle_alpha   90.00
_cell.angle_beta   90.00
_cell.angle_gamma   90.00
#
_symmetry.space_group_name_H-M   'P 1'
#
loop_
_entity.id
_entity.type
_entity.pdbx_description
1 polymer ?
#
loop_
_entity_poly.entity_id
_entity_poly.type
_entity_poly.pdbx_seq_one_letter_code
_entity_poly.pdbx_strand_id
1 'polypeptide(L)'
;MKQHRVSRLAVLCLAMSTTIISCSKSDLIDGAQPAPSTTDNSGNITPDSGVLVQGMTSANALAAASVTTSTSTLPTFALPYALSVNWNNRSNGDYTLAQANADFGPTAYWQGAAVQSQAYTGMLRTTLLKNTLASGGVSSRMDIPDATMYRLSFDMMFASDFDFSLGGKAGFGLLVGNGNMGATSGADGNGGSFRLTWGKTSAGAVVLKPNVYYKDQTVAGGNDFGKVFPASGSIQKNVWYKVSMNVTSNSGSNTNGSLQLIINGVTVLNQAIRWTTNDAKRFVSAVVLESYRDGANTSFQSATDGNILYDNVVVKSLSTVGPTVTSTTSGSTSSTSPAAPPPAPAPAPAPTPTTTTGISTRTVNWDGRANGAYGLTQAVADFGNANYWQQNSSSQSQVYNGLLKTTLLANSLTSGGVLTRSNVAPGSQYELSFDMQFGSNFDFSWGGKVGYGLFIGEGNTGGDPGWDGNGGSVRLMWYKNTSTSPVILKPYVYYKDQPGTYGNDFGKAYPAGGASIQKGTWYHVKMLVKSNTGSNTDGRVQILINGTTVLDQAIRWTTNDAKRLINTLCFETFRGGAETYWQSSTNGDIFFDNVKLVQLAL
;
A
#
# COMPACT_ATOMS: atom_id res chain seq x y z
N MET A 1 -8.78 -27.52 -82.75
CA MET A 1 -7.89 -26.45 -83.24
C MET A 1 -8.52 -25.12 -82.85
N LYS A 2 -7.72 -24.19 -82.29
CA LYS A 2 -8.14 -22.88 -81.73
C LYS A 2 -8.81 -23.04 -80.34
N GLN A 3 -8.46 -22.28 -79.30
CA GLN A 3 -7.99 -20.89 -79.29
C GLN A 3 -7.13 -20.57 -78.04
N HIS A 4 -6.06 -19.83 -78.31
CA HIS A 4 -5.08 -19.04 -77.52
C HIS A 4 -5.45 -18.56 -76.08
N ARG A 5 -4.61 -18.80 -75.05
CA ARG A 5 -3.46 -17.98 -74.49
C ARG A 5 -3.97 -16.79 -73.60
N VAL A 6 -3.46 -16.38 -72.41
CA VAL A 6 -2.29 -16.63 -71.53
C VAL A 6 -2.61 -16.16 -70.08
N SER A 7 -2.00 -16.78 -69.06
CA SER A 7 -1.51 -16.29 -67.73
C SER A 7 -2.25 -15.28 -66.82
N ARG A 8 -2.59 -15.80 -65.61
CA ARG A 8 -2.59 -15.26 -64.22
C ARG A 8 -3.35 -13.96 -63.85
N LEU A 9 -4.10 -14.08 -62.75
CA LEU A 9 -4.54 -13.08 -61.74
C LEU A 9 -6.04 -12.66 -61.77
N ALA A 10 -6.62 -12.63 -60.55
CA ALA A 10 -7.69 -11.73 -60.06
C ALA A 10 -9.17 -12.03 -60.42
N VAL A 11 -10.07 -12.20 -59.41
CA VAL A 11 -10.98 -11.17 -58.81
C VAL A 11 -12.37 -11.26 -59.47
N LEU A 12 -13.49 -11.63 -58.81
CA LEU A 12 -14.25 -11.02 -57.69
C LEU A 12 -15.68 -10.72 -58.22
N CYS A 13 -16.60 -10.47 -57.29
CA CYS A 13 -17.88 -9.74 -57.39
C CYS A 13 -19.14 -10.64 -57.48
N LEU A 14 -20.24 -10.39 -56.74
CA LEU A 14 -20.70 -9.24 -55.92
C LEU A 14 -21.91 -9.78 -55.11
N ALA A 15 -21.96 -9.74 -53.77
CA ALA A 15 -22.28 -8.64 -52.83
C ALA A 15 -23.77 -8.49 -52.43
N MET A 16 -23.91 -7.92 -51.21
CA MET A 16 -25.05 -7.30 -50.53
C MET A 16 -25.92 -8.18 -49.64
N SER A 17 -26.28 -7.81 -48.40
CA SER A 17 -25.84 -6.79 -47.44
C SER A 17 -26.66 -7.03 -46.16
N THR A 18 -26.08 -6.89 -44.97
CA THR A 18 -26.69 -6.17 -43.83
C THR A 18 -25.65 -6.00 -42.75
N THR A 19 -25.16 -4.79 -42.65
CA THR A 19 -24.43 -4.25 -41.50
C THR A 19 -25.45 -3.88 -40.45
N ILE A 20 -25.26 -4.30 -39.19
CA ILE A 20 -25.63 -3.47 -38.03
C ILE A 20 -24.47 -3.53 -37.01
N ILE A 21 -23.98 -2.33 -36.72
CA ILE A 21 -23.01 -1.94 -35.70
C ILE A 21 -23.76 -1.80 -34.37
N SER A 22 -23.15 -2.26 -33.27
CA SER A 22 -23.04 -1.50 -32.00
C SER A 22 -22.79 -2.47 -30.84
N CYS A 23 -21.64 -2.33 -30.18
CA CYS A 23 -21.43 -2.87 -28.84
C CYS A 23 -21.42 -1.67 -27.90
N SER A 24 -22.48 -1.49 -27.10
CA SER A 24 -22.42 -0.60 -25.93
C SER A 24 -23.44 -0.97 -24.85
N LYS A 25 -23.11 -0.60 -23.60
CA LYS A 25 -23.77 -0.96 -22.34
C LYS A 25 -25.23 -0.47 -22.21
N SER A 26 -25.74 0.34 -23.13
CA SER A 26 -27.13 0.86 -23.12
C SER A 26 -28.17 -0.11 -23.72
N ASP A 27 -27.77 -1.17 -24.41
CA ASP A 27 -28.72 -2.18 -24.92
C ASP A 27 -29.26 -3.15 -23.82
N LEU A 28 -29.03 -2.82 -22.54
CA LEU A 28 -29.30 -3.70 -21.40
C LEU A 28 -30.30 -3.14 -20.37
N ILE A 29 -30.90 -1.96 -20.61
CA ILE A 29 -31.78 -1.32 -19.61
C ILE A 29 -32.98 -0.63 -20.27
N ASP A 30 -34.07 -1.36 -20.53
CA ASP A 30 -35.43 -0.90 -20.21
C ASP A 30 -36.47 -2.00 -20.43
N GLY A 31 -37.32 -2.21 -19.42
CA GLY A 31 -38.41 -3.20 -19.42
C GLY A 31 -38.90 -3.46 -18.00
N ALA A 32 -39.95 -2.76 -17.62
CA ALA A 32 -40.42 -2.63 -16.23
C ALA A 32 -41.09 -3.89 -15.62
N GLN A 33 -41.05 -3.92 -14.27
CA GLN A 33 -41.93 -4.63 -13.31
C GLN A 33 -41.77 -6.15 -13.12
N PRO A 34 -42.21 -6.76 -11.99
CA PRO A 34 -42.69 -6.22 -10.71
C PRO A 34 -41.90 -6.73 -9.48
N ALA A 35 -42.09 -6.09 -8.32
CA ALA A 35 -41.48 -6.46 -7.04
C ALA A 35 -42.01 -7.81 -6.50
N PRO A 36 -41.16 -8.68 -5.91
CA PRO A 36 -41.65 -9.76 -5.06
C PRO A 36 -41.10 -9.74 -3.62
N SER A 37 -42.09 -9.78 -2.73
CA SER A 37 -42.24 -10.38 -1.40
C SER A 37 -41.04 -10.93 -0.61
N THR A 38 -41.15 -10.63 0.68
CA THR A 38 -40.37 -11.05 1.86
C THR A 38 -40.30 -12.55 2.13
N THR A 39 -39.32 -12.88 3.00
CA THR A 39 -39.06 -14.11 3.80
C THR A 39 -38.46 -15.33 3.07
N ASP A 40 -37.23 -15.72 3.42
CA ASP A 40 -37.01 -16.72 4.49
C ASP A 40 -35.54 -16.82 4.94
N ASN A 41 -35.37 -17.09 6.25
CA ASN A 41 -34.14 -17.38 6.96
C ASN A 41 -33.94 -18.89 7.00
N SER A 42 -32.78 -19.42 6.62
CA SER A 42 -32.12 -20.50 7.37
C SER A 42 -30.78 -20.87 6.74
N GLY A 43 -29.76 -21.02 7.60
CA GLY A 43 -28.46 -21.56 7.21
C GLY A 43 -28.48 -23.09 7.29
N ASN A 44 -27.90 -23.74 6.29
CA ASN A 44 -26.89 -24.79 6.48
C ASN A 44 -26.26 -25.16 5.13
N ILE A 45 -24.97 -25.46 5.14
CA ILE A 45 -24.21 -25.93 3.97
C ILE A 45 -24.04 -27.45 4.10
N THR A 46 -24.45 -28.19 3.06
CA THR A 46 -24.03 -29.57 2.85
C THR A 46 -23.48 -29.69 1.42
N PRO A 47 -22.30 -30.32 1.21
CA PRO A 47 -21.67 -30.41 -0.11
C PRO A 47 -22.25 -31.60 -0.88
N ASP A 48 -22.60 -31.41 -2.16
CA ASP A 48 -22.97 -32.51 -3.05
C ASP A 48 -21.91 -32.73 -4.14
N SER A 49 -21.64 -34.02 -4.34
CA SER A 49 -20.69 -34.63 -5.24
C SER A 49 -21.34 -34.91 -6.61
N GLY A 50 -20.76 -34.41 -7.70
CA GLY A 50 -21.23 -34.75 -9.05
C GLY A 50 -20.32 -34.26 -10.17
N VAL A 51 -20.07 -35.14 -11.14
CA VAL A 51 -19.08 -35.03 -12.23
C VAL A 51 -19.74 -34.57 -13.54
N LEU A 52 -19.16 -33.52 -14.13
CA LEU A 52 -18.98 -33.16 -15.56
C LEU A 52 -20.14 -32.79 -16.54
N VAL A 53 -20.00 -31.55 -17.05
CA VAL A 53 -19.96 -31.12 -18.49
C VAL A 53 -21.24 -30.61 -19.19
N GLN A 54 -20.97 -29.57 -19.99
CA GLN A 54 -21.70 -28.93 -21.11
C GLN A 54 -22.53 -27.68 -20.79
N GLY A 55 -22.28 -26.65 -21.61
CA GLY A 55 -22.61 -25.27 -21.33
C GLY A 55 -24.10 -24.97 -21.35
N MET A 56 -24.54 -24.24 -20.34
CA MET A 56 -25.36 -23.03 -20.46
C MET A 56 -25.41 -22.35 -19.10
N THR A 57 -25.33 -21.03 -19.17
CA THR A 57 -25.96 -20.05 -18.28
C THR A 57 -26.87 -20.62 -17.18
N SER A 58 -26.45 -20.46 -15.92
CA SER A 58 -27.26 -19.92 -14.81
C SER A 58 -26.54 -20.11 -13.49
N ALA A 59 -25.98 -19.03 -12.94
CA ALA A 59 -26.04 -18.76 -11.50
C ALA A 59 -25.80 -17.25 -11.28
N ASN A 60 -26.71 -16.45 -11.83
CA ASN A 60 -26.97 -15.05 -11.46
C ASN A 60 -27.51 -14.93 -10.01
N ALA A 61 -26.89 -15.62 -9.05
CA ALA A 61 -27.36 -15.66 -7.66
C ALA A 61 -26.21 -15.41 -6.67
N LEU A 62 -25.52 -14.28 -6.88
CA LEU A 62 -24.89 -13.50 -5.79
C LEU A 62 -24.66 -12.04 -6.20
N ALA A 63 -25.44 -11.55 -7.17
CA ALA A 63 -25.47 -10.15 -7.61
C ALA A 63 -26.85 -9.49 -7.37
N ALA A 64 -27.70 -10.07 -6.52
CA ALA A 64 -28.99 -9.48 -6.15
C ALA A 64 -29.00 -8.84 -4.74
N ALA A 65 -27.83 -8.71 -4.11
CA ALA A 65 -27.69 -7.95 -2.85
C ALA A 65 -26.39 -7.13 -2.82
N SER A 66 -25.83 -6.78 -3.99
CA SER A 66 -24.88 -5.69 -4.05
C SER A 66 -25.67 -4.42 -3.77
N VAL A 67 -25.62 -4.00 -2.51
CA VAL A 67 -25.91 -2.61 -2.13
C VAL A 67 -25.12 -1.77 -3.11
N THR A 68 -25.85 -1.17 -4.05
CA THR A 68 -25.32 -0.10 -4.87
C THR A 68 -25.12 1.02 -3.87
N THR A 69 -23.90 1.23 -3.37
CA THR A 69 -23.59 2.50 -2.71
C THR A 69 -23.56 3.56 -3.80
N SER A 70 -24.77 3.97 -4.15
CA SER A 70 -25.15 5.23 -4.76
C SER A 70 -25.13 6.37 -3.73
N THR A 71 -24.44 6.18 -2.59
CA THR A 71 -24.31 7.18 -1.52
C THR A 71 -22.84 7.37 -1.17
N SER A 72 -22.47 8.63 -1.07
CA SER A 72 -21.13 9.23 -1.02
C SER A 72 -20.33 8.97 0.27
N THR A 73 -20.45 7.80 0.90
CA THR A 73 -19.78 7.53 2.19
C THR A 73 -19.26 6.10 2.25
N LEU A 74 -17.93 5.96 2.31
CA LEU A 74 -17.25 4.71 2.59
C LEU A 74 -17.74 4.07 3.90
N PRO A 75 -17.71 2.73 4.01
CA PRO A 75 -17.99 2.05 5.28
C PRO A 75 -17.01 2.51 6.36
N THR A 76 -17.45 2.52 7.62
CA THR A 76 -16.56 2.76 8.76
C THR A 76 -15.45 1.73 8.77
N PHE A 77 -14.22 2.17 9.01
CA PHE A 77 -13.04 1.30 9.13
C PHE A 77 -13.06 0.55 10.47
N ALA A 78 -14.01 -0.37 10.62
CA ALA A 78 -14.23 -1.18 11.81
C ALA A 78 -14.89 -2.51 11.44
N LEU A 79 -14.82 -3.49 12.34
CA LEU A 79 -15.52 -4.76 12.18
C LEU A 79 -16.96 -4.69 12.72
N PRO A 80 -17.92 -5.39 12.09
CA PRO A 80 -17.79 -6.10 10.83
C PRO A 80 -17.62 -5.14 9.65
N TYR A 81 -16.68 -5.44 8.76
CA TYR A 81 -16.36 -4.65 7.60
C TYR A 81 -16.97 -5.25 6.33
N ALA A 82 -17.62 -4.42 5.52
CA ALA A 82 -18.11 -4.80 4.21
C ALA A 82 -17.98 -3.61 3.26
N LEU A 83 -17.28 -3.84 2.15
CA LEU A 83 -17.07 -2.88 1.08
C LEU A 83 -17.50 -3.51 -0.24
N SER A 84 -18.21 -2.75 -1.06
CA SER A 84 -18.56 -3.14 -2.43
C SER A 84 -18.19 -1.99 -3.36
N VAL A 85 -17.36 -2.27 -4.35
CA VAL A 85 -16.92 -1.32 -5.37
C VAL A 85 -17.33 -1.82 -6.74
N ASN A 86 -18.05 -0.96 -7.45
CA ASN A 86 -18.26 -1.06 -8.89
C ASN A 86 -18.05 0.33 -9.48
N TRP A 87 -17.81 0.39 -10.78
CA TRP A 87 -17.47 1.65 -11.43
C TRP A 87 -18.66 2.28 -12.15
N ASN A 88 -19.89 1.78 -11.94
CA ASN A 88 -21.09 2.21 -12.68
C ASN A 88 -21.38 3.71 -12.60
N ASN A 89 -21.03 4.35 -11.49
CA ASN A 89 -21.24 5.78 -11.27
C ASN A 89 -20.00 6.64 -11.65
N ARG A 90 -18.95 6.02 -12.19
CA ARG A 90 -17.74 6.72 -12.62
C ARG A 90 -17.86 7.08 -14.10
N SER A 91 -17.60 8.34 -14.42
CA SER A 91 -17.38 8.76 -15.80
C SER A 91 -16.12 8.09 -16.37
N ASN A 92 -16.12 7.86 -17.68
CA ASN A 92 -14.93 7.34 -18.36
C ASN A 92 -13.75 8.30 -18.19
N GLY A 93 -12.58 7.76 -17.89
CA GLY A 93 -11.36 8.54 -17.70
C GLY A 93 -10.39 7.90 -16.74
N ASP A 94 -9.34 8.63 -16.40
CA ASP A 94 -8.26 8.13 -15.54
C ASP A 94 -8.77 7.73 -14.16
N TYR A 95 -8.28 6.59 -13.68
CA TYR A 95 -8.56 6.08 -12.33
C TYR A 95 -7.28 6.19 -11.50
N THR A 96 -7.19 7.25 -10.70
CA THR A 96 -5.99 7.58 -9.93
C THR A 96 -6.13 7.15 -8.47
N LEU A 97 -5.06 7.35 -7.69
CA LEU A 97 -5.07 7.17 -6.24
C LEU A 97 -6.22 7.92 -5.54
N ALA A 98 -6.62 9.10 -6.02
CA ALA A 98 -7.73 9.84 -5.44
C ALA A 98 -9.06 9.12 -5.67
N GLN A 99 -9.28 8.60 -6.88
CA GLN A 99 -10.46 7.81 -7.20
C GLN A 99 -10.46 6.49 -6.44
N ALA A 100 -9.31 5.81 -6.33
CA ALA A 100 -9.15 4.62 -5.52
C ALA A 100 -9.45 4.86 -4.04
N ASN A 101 -8.93 5.94 -3.45
CA ASN A 101 -9.24 6.28 -2.04
C ASN A 101 -10.73 6.54 -1.82
N ALA A 102 -11.41 7.16 -2.78
CA ALA A 102 -12.84 7.43 -2.69
C ALA A 102 -13.69 6.16 -2.79
N ASP A 103 -13.24 5.13 -3.52
CA ASP A 103 -13.99 3.88 -3.69
C ASP A 103 -13.62 2.82 -2.65
N PHE A 104 -12.33 2.69 -2.32
CA PHE A 104 -11.81 1.62 -1.47
C PHE A 104 -11.47 2.04 -0.04
N GLY A 105 -11.45 3.34 0.25
CA GLY A 105 -10.93 3.87 1.51
C GLY A 105 -9.40 3.93 1.51
N PRO A 106 -8.75 3.86 2.69
CA PRO A 106 -7.31 4.09 2.81
C PRO A 106 -6.50 3.23 1.81
N THR A 107 -5.95 3.90 0.81
CA THR A 107 -5.18 3.28 -0.26
C THR A 107 -3.76 3.81 -0.20
N ALA A 108 -2.80 2.93 0.09
CA ALA A 108 -1.41 3.31 0.34
C ALA A 108 -0.74 3.87 -0.93
N TYR A 109 -1.02 3.27 -2.09
CA TYR A 109 -0.54 3.72 -3.39
C TYR A 109 -1.43 3.19 -4.51
N TRP A 110 -1.39 3.85 -5.67
CA TRP A 110 -2.00 3.37 -6.92
C TRP A 110 -1.02 3.64 -8.07
N GLN A 111 -0.28 2.61 -8.45
CA GLN A 111 0.68 2.63 -9.54
C GLN A 111 -0.05 2.34 -10.85
N GLY A 112 0.23 3.15 -11.87
CA GLY A 112 -0.42 3.11 -13.18
C GLY A 112 -1.26 4.36 -13.40
N ALA A 113 -0.92 5.15 -14.41
CA ALA A 113 -1.58 6.42 -14.72
C ALA A 113 -2.04 6.45 -16.19
N ALA A 114 -2.95 7.39 -16.48
CA ALA A 114 -3.50 7.59 -17.82
C ALA A 114 -4.06 6.28 -18.41
N VAL A 115 -3.50 5.84 -19.53
CA VAL A 115 -3.94 4.64 -20.25
C VAL A 115 -3.86 3.36 -19.41
N GLN A 116 -2.98 3.28 -18.41
CA GLN A 116 -2.81 2.06 -17.61
C GLN A 116 -3.97 1.78 -16.65
N SER A 117 -4.70 2.79 -16.18
CA SER A 117 -5.76 2.62 -15.19
C SER A 117 -6.90 3.60 -15.43
N GLN A 118 -8.06 3.10 -15.83
CA GLN A 118 -9.18 3.93 -16.25
C GLN A 118 -10.51 3.38 -15.75
N ALA A 119 -11.38 4.28 -15.29
CA ALA A 119 -12.80 3.99 -15.29
C ALA A 119 -13.24 3.95 -16.76
N TYR A 120 -13.85 2.84 -17.17
CA TYR A 120 -14.23 2.61 -18.55
C TYR A 120 -15.55 1.84 -18.60
N THR A 121 -16.59 2.52 -19.07
CA THR A 121 -17.95 1.99 -19.26
C THR A 121 -18.50 1.28 -18.03
N GLY A 122 -18.23 1.86 -16.87
CA GLY A 122 -18.65 1.33 -15.57
C GLY A 122 -17.83 0.16 -15.05
N MET A 123 -16.63 -0.07 -15.58
CA MET A 123 -15.64 -1.04 -15.11
C MET A 123 -14.32 -0.33 -14.76
N LEU A 124 -13.42 -1.02 -14.07
CA LEU A 124 -12.00 -0.68 -14.07
C LEU A 124 -11.31 -1.36 -15.24
N ARG A 125 -10.72 -0.59 -16.13
CA ARG A 125 -9.80 -1.07 -17.15
C ARG A 125 -8.36 -0.88 -16.67
N THR A 126 -7.60 -1.97 -16.64
CA THR A 126 -6.15 -1.91 -16.52
C THR A 126 -5.51 -2.24 -17.86
N THR A 127 -4.56 -1.42 -18.30
CA THR A 127 -3.80 -1.66 -19.53
C THR A 127 -2.37 -2.05 -19.17
N LEU A 128 -1.97 -3.21 -19.67
CA LEU A 128 -0.62 -3.73 -19.58
C LEU A 128 0.13 -3.29 -20.82
N LEU A 129 1.08 -2.39 -20.65
CA LEU A 129 1.84 -1.81 -21.75
C LEU A 129 2.71 -2.86 -22.46
N LYS A 130 2.91 -2.69 -23.76
CA LYS A 130 3.85 -3.49 -24.55
C LYS A 130 5.29 -3.37 -24.03
N ASN A 131 6.08 -4.40 -24.27
CA ASN A 131 7.52 -4.47 -23.99
C ASN A 131 7.89 -4.15 -22.53
N THR A 132 6.97 -4.40 -21.60
CA THR A 132 7.16 -4.14 -20.17
C THR A 132 6.63 -5.31 -19.33
N LEU A 133 7.12 -5.38 -18.10
CA LEU A 133 6.67 -6.34 -17.08
C LEU A 133 5.90 -5.59 -16.00
N ALA A 134 6.30 -5.69 -14.73
CA ALA A 134 5.63 -5.06 -13.60
C ALA A 134 5.43 -3.54 -13.74
N SER A 135 6.41 -2.82 -14.29
CA SER A 135 6.31 -1.37 -14.54
C SER A 135 5.24 -0.98 -15.56
N GLY A 136 4.82 -1.93 -16.39
CA GLY A 136 3.87 -1.75 -17.47
C GLY A 136 2.41 -1.84 -17.09
N GLY A 137 2.09 -2.26 -15.87
CA GLY A 137 0.71 -2.47 -15.46
C GLY A 137 0.31 -1.64 -14.25
N VAL A 138 -0.68 -2.15 -13.52
CA VAL A 138 -1.26 -1.49 -12.35
C VAL A 138 -0.93 -2.28 -11.09
N SER A 139 -0.52 -1.59 -10.03
CA SER A 139 -0.37 -2.18 -8.70
C SER A 139 -0.90 -1.24 -7.63
N SER A 140 -1.58 -1.78 -6.63
CA SER A 140 -2.09 -1.00 -5.49
C SER A 140 -2.18 -1.85 -4.23
N ARG A 141 -2.17 -1.18 -3.07
CA ARG A 141 -2.47 -1.73 -1.75
C ARG A 141 -3.54 -0.87 -1.08
N MET A 142 -4.66 -1.49 -0.73
CA MET A 142 -5.81 -0.91 -0.04
C MET A 142 -5.89 -1.53 1.35
N ASP A 143 -5.89 -0.72 2.40
CA ASP A 143 -5.99 -1.20 3.77
C ASP A 143 -7.44 -1.58 4.10
N ILE A 144 -7.61 -2.61 4.92
CA ILE A 144 -8.90 -3.05 5.46
C ILE A 144 -8.75 -3.32 6.96
N PRO A 145 -9.83 -3.25 7.77
CA PRO A 145 -9.71 -3.53 9.20
C PRO A 145 -9.14 -4.93 9.47
N ASP A 146 -8.18 -5.03 10.37
CA ASP A 146 -7.57 -6.32 10.71
C ASP A 146 -8.61 -7.33 11.20
N ALA A 147 -8.72 -8.47 10.52
CA ALA A 147 -9.60 -9.56 10.94
C ALA A 147 -8.98 -10.93 10.69
N THR A 148 -9.44 -11.92 11.45
CA THR A 148 -9.00 -13.31 11.26
C THR A 148 -9.59 -13.95 10.03
N MET A 149 -10.70 -13.43 9.48
CA MET A 149 -11.36 -14.00 8.31
C MET A 149 -11.86 -12.94 7.34
N TYR A 150 -11.51 -13.10 6.07
CA TYR A 150 -12.02 -12.27 4.98
C TYR A 150 -12.45 -13.09 3.78
N ARG A 151 -13.49 -12.60 3.11
CA ARG A 151 -13.84 -12.93 1.73
C ARG A 151 -13.56 -11.72 0.85
N LEU A 152 -12.86 -11.97 -0.24
CA LEU A 152 -12.70 -11.06 -1.37
C LEU A 152 -13.34 -11.72 -2.59
N SER A 153 -14.18 -11.00 -3.33
CA SER A 153 -14.64 -11.44 -4.64
C SER A 153 -14.57 -10.30 -5.66
N PHE A 154 -14.39 -10.63 -6.92
CA PHE A 154 -14.39 -9.69 -8.02
C PHE A 154 -14.67 -10.41 -9.34
N ASP A 155 -15.16 -9.67 -10.32
CA ASP A 155 -15.28 -10.13 -11.69
C ASP A 155 -14.09 -9.64 -12.50
N MET A 156 -13.57 -10.47 -13.41
CA MET A 156 -12.50 -10.09 -14.32
C MET A 156 -12.69 -10.61 -15.73
N MET A 157 -12.17 -9.90 -16.74
CA MET A 157 -12.19 -10.30 -18.14
C MET A 157 -10.90 -9.88 -18.84
N PHE A 158 -10.28 -10.81 -19.58
CA PHE A 158 -9.23 -10.47 -20.54
C PHE A 158 -9.87 -9.97 -21.83
N ALA A 159 -9.53 -8.76 -22.29
CA ALA A 159 -10.12 -8.19 -23.50
C ALA A 159 -9.73 -8.97 -24.77
N SER A 160 -10.48 -8.80 -25.86
CA SER A 160 -10.26 -9.50 -27.14
C SER A 160 -8.85 -9.36 -27.70
N ASP A 161 -8.25 -8.19 -27.48
CA ASP A 161 -6.91 -7.83 -27.94
C ASP A 161 -5.80 -8.32 -26.99
N PHE A 162 -6.13 -8.87 -25.83
CA PHE A 162 -5.15 -9.26 -24.82
C PHE A 162 -4.24 -10.39 -25.32
N ASP A 163 -2.95 -10.14 -25.45
CA ASP A 163 -1.97 -11.22 -25.65
C ASP A 163 -1.63 -11.87 -24.30
N PHE A 164 -1.85 -13.18 -24.14
CA PHE A 164 -1.54 -13.86 -22.89
C PHE A 164 -0.03 -13.97 -22.61
N SER A 165 0.83 -13.89 -23.63
CA SER A 165 2.28 -14.13 -23.49
C SER A 165 2.56 -15.38 -22.62
N LEU A 166 3.49 -15.31 -21.66
CA LEU A 166 3.82 -16.43 -20.76
C LEU A 166 3.10 -16.36 -19.40
N GLY A 167 2.68 -15.19 -18.94
CA GLY A 167 1.97 -15.05 -17.67
C GLY A 167 2.06 -13.66 -17.03
N GLY A 168 1.42 -13.54 -15.86
CA GLY A 168 1.44 -12.34 -15.04
C GLY A 168 0.50 -12.40 -13.84
N LYS A 169 0.31 -11.27 -13.15
CA LYS A 169 -0.61 -11.11 -12.01
C LYS A 169 -1.96 -10.57 -12.47
N ALA A 170 -3.05 -11.16 -11.99
CA ALA A 170 -4.39 -10.85 -12.45
C ALA A 170 -5.37 -10.55 -11.31
N GLY A 171 -5.56 -9.27 -11.03
CA GLY A 171 -6.67 -8.77 -10.23
C GLY A 171 -6.33 -8.63 -8.76
N PHE A 172 -7.32 -8.90 -7.90
CA PHE A 172 -7.23 -8.59 -6.48
C PHE A 172 -6.74 -9.78 -5.65
N GLY A 173 -6.09 -9.49 -4.52
CA GLY A 173 -5.61 -10.49 -3.56
C GLY A 173 -5.66 -9.99 -2.13
N LEU A 174 -5.38 -10.88 -1.16
CA LEU A 174 -5.39 -10.59 0.27
C LEU A 174 -4.00 -10.73 0.88
N LEU A 175 -3.66 -9.84 1.81
CA LEU A 175 -2.41 -9.86 2.57
C LEU A 175 -2.67 -10.26 4.02
N VAL A 176 -1.82 -11.14 4.55
CA VAL A 176 -1.80 -11.55 5.95
C VAL A 176 -0.51 -11.04 6.59
N GLY A 177 -0.60 -10.37 7.73
CA GLY A 177 0.57 -9.84 8.43
C GLY A 177 1.40 -8.91 7.55
N ASN A 178 2.68 -9.24 7.37
CA ASN A 178 3.60 -8.46 6.53
C ASN A 178 3.30 -8.51 5.03
N GLY A 179 2.40 -9.39 4.56
CA GLY A 179 2.02 -9.43 3.15
C GLY A 179 3.12 -9.91 2.19
N ASN A 180 3.89 -10.93 2.57
CA ASN A 180 5.08 -11.40 1.85
C ASN A 180 4.80 -11.63 0.34
N MET A 181 5.73 -11.15 -0.50
CA MET A 181 5.61 -11.18 -1.97
C MET A 181 7.00 -11.13 -2.64
N GLY A 182 7.04 -11.28 -3.97
CA GLY A 182 8.28 -11.26 -4.73
C GLY A 182 9.24 -12.38 -4.30
N ALA A 183 10.48 -12.02 -3.98
CA ALA A 183 11.49 -12.96 -3.48
C ALA A 183 11.36 -13.28 -1.99
N THR A 184 10.52 -12.53 -1.25
CA THR A 184 10.37 -12.68 0.20
C THR A 184 9.34 -13.77 0.49
N SER A 185 9.78 -14.92 0.99
CA SER A 185 8.89 -16.01 1.42
C SER A 185 8.19 -15.67 2.75
N GLY A 186 7.11 -16.39 3.07
CA GLY A 186 6.46 -16.30 4.40
C GLY A 186 7.16 -17.13 5.48
N ALA A 187 8.34 -17.70 5.20
CA ALA A 187 8.99 -18.70 6.06
C ALA A 187 9.37 -18.18 7.46
N ASP A 188 9.54 -16.87 7.61
CA ASP A 188 9.79 -16.19 8.88
C ASP A 188 8.58 -16.20 9.83
N GLY A 189 7.40 -16.56 9.33
CA GLY A 189 6.17 -16.67 10.09
C GLY A 189 5.52 -15.35 10.46
N ASN A 190 5.90 -14.24 9.80
CA ASN A 190 5.35 -12.91 10.05
C ASN A 190 4.33 -12.45 9.00
N GLY A 191 4.01 -13.28 8.01
CA GLY A 191 3.00 -12.93 7.04
C GLY A 191 2.89 -13.89 5.86
N GLY A 192 2.00 -13.51 4.96
CA GLY A 192 1.71 -14.24 3.75
C GLY A 192 0.84 -13.42 2.81
N SER A 193 0.61 -13.95 1.62
CA SER A 193 -0.30 -13.33 0.65
C SER A 193 -1.04 -14.41 -0.14
N PHE A 194 -2.24 -14.08 -0.57
CA PHE A 194 -3.04 -14.90 -1.47
C PHE A 194 -3.43 -14.08 -2.69
N ARG A 195 -2.83 -14.41 -3.82
CA ARG A 195 -2.95 -13.66 -5.08
C ARG A 195 -3.32 -14.60 -6.23
N LEU A 196 -3.65 -14.00 -7.37
CA LEU A 196 -3.98 -14.73 -8.60
C LEU A 196 -3.00 -14.38 -9.71
N THR A 197 -2.57 -15.40 -10.44
CA THR A 197 -1.78 -15.25 -11.65
C THR A 197 -2.52 -15.84 -12.84
N TRP A 198 -2.15 -15.44 -14.05
CA TRP A 198 -2.36 -16.26 -15.23
C TRP A 198 -1.01 -16.77 -15.76
N GLY A 199 -1.02 -17.88 -16.49
CA GLY A 199 0.16 -18.36 -17.17
C GLY A 199 -0.13 -19.57 -18.04
N LYS A 200 0.91 -20.07 -18.72
CA LYS A 200 0.82 -21.29 -19.52
C LYS A 200 1.19 -22.53 -18.72
N THR A 201 0.49 -23.62 -18.98
CA THR A 201 0.91 -24.97 -18.59
C THR A 201 2.05 -25.44 -19.50
N SER A 202 2.70 -26.55 -19.14
CA SER A 202 3.70 -27.20 -20.02
C SER A 202 3.11 -27.63 -21.38
N ALA A 203 1.81 -27.94 -21.42
CA ALA A 203 1.06 -28.24 -22.64
C ALA A 203 0.61 -26.99 -23.42
N GLY A 204 0.98 -25.78 -22.97
CA GLY A 204 0.66 -24.52 -23.63
C GLY A 204 -0.73 -23.95 -23.32
N ALA A 205 -1.56 -24.65 -22.54
CA ALA A 205 -2.88 -24.16 -22.14
C ALA A 205 -2.76 -22.94 -21.21
N VAL A 206 -3.57 -21.91 -21.45
CA VAL A 206 -3.59 -20.67 -20.64
C VAL A 206 -4.55 -20.85 -19.47
N VAL A 207 -4.07 -20.65 -18.25
CA VAL A 207 -4.81 -20.92 -17.02
C VAL A 207 -4.62 -19.82 -15.99
N LEU A 208 -5.57 -19.69 -15.07
CA LEU A 208 -5.44 -18.95 -13.82
C LEU A 208 -4.87 -19.87 -12.74
N LYS A 209 -4.00 -19.35 -11.88
CA LYS A 209 -3.37 -20.11 -10.79
C LYS A 209 -3.34 -19.29 -9.50
N PRO A 210 -3.49 -19.93 -8.33
CA PRO A 210 -3.21 -19.25 -7.08
C PRO A 210 -1.71 -18.93 -6.98
N ASN A 211 -1.36 -17.87 -6.26
CA ASN A 211 0.01 -17.50 -5.97
C ASN A 211 0.09 -17.11 -4.50
N VAL A 212 0.60 -18.03 -3.68
CA VAL A 212 0.43 -17.98 -2.24
C VAL A 212 1.77 -17.99 -1.52
N TYR A 213 1.92 -17.06 -0.57
CA TYR A 213 3.07 -16.97 0.33
C TYR A 213 2.59 -17.26 1.74
N TYR A 214 3.31 -18.12 2.46
CA TYR A 214 2.90 -18.63 3.77
C TYR A 214 4.07 -19.27 4.53
N LYS A 215 3.86 -19.58 5.82
CA LYS A 215 4.89 -20.10 6.74
C LYS A 215 5.63 -21.35 6.25
N ASP A 216 4.89 -22.28 5.66
CA ASP A 216 5.37 -23.63 5.33
C ASP A 216 5.71 -23.80 3.85
N GLN A 217 5.84 -22.70 3.12
CA GLN A 217 6.20 -22.79 1.71
C GLN A 217 7.60 -23.37 1.54
N THR A 218 7.73 -24.33 0.63
CA THR A 218 9.00 -24.98 0.28
C THR A 218 9.61 -24.45 -1.00
N VAL A 219 8.89 -23.60 -1.72
CA VAL A 219 9.29 -23.02 -3.01
C VAL A 219 9.71 -21.57 -2.84
N ALA A 220 10.70 -21.16 -3.65
CA ALA A 220 11.06 -19.76 -3.82
C ALA A 220 9.94 -19.05 -4.61
N GLY A 221 9.45 -17.92 -4.10
CA GLY A 221 8.29 -17.23 -4.66
C GLY A 221 6.95 -17.83 -4.23
N GLY A 222 5.88 -17.46 -4.93
CA GLY A 222 4.52 -17.86 -4.56
C GLY A 222 4.18 -19.27 -5.04
N ASN A 223 3.57 -20.05 -4.15
CA ASN A 223 3.16 -21.42 -4.39
C ASN A 223 1.78 -21.47 -5.07
N ASP A 224 1.65 -22.27 -6.14
CA ASP A 224 0.39 -22.49 -6.85
C ASP A 224 -0.33 -23.79 -6.46
N PHE A 225 0.27 -24.58 -5.56
CA PHE A 225 -0.21 -25.88 -5.11
C PHE A 225 -0.49 -26.89 -6.25
N GLY A 226 0.11 -26.67 -7.42
CA GLY A 226 -0.20 -27.42 -8.64
C GLY A 226 -1.65 -27.25 -9.09
N LYS A 227 -2.35 -26.21 -8.62
CA LYS A 227 -3.76 -25.95 -8.95
C LYS A 227 -3.87 -24.93 -10.07
N VAL A 228 -4.80 -25.21 -10.98
CA VAL A 228 -5.04 -24.37 -12.16
C VAL A 228 -6.54 -24.31 -12.45
N PHE A 229 -6.98 -23.21 -13.07
CA PHE A 229 -8.32 -23.07 -13.61
C PHE A 229 -8.27 -22.57 -15.07
N PRO A 230 -9.02 -23.20 -15.99
CA PRO A 230 -9.73 -24.46 -15.79
C PRO A 230 -8.74 -25.62 -15.58
N ALA A 231 -9.21 -26.72 -14.98
CA ALA A 231 -8.38 -27.93 -14.81
C ALA A 231 -7.96 -28.56 -16.15
N SER A 232 -8.78 -28.35 -17.20
CA SER A 232 -8.52 -28.78 -18.57
C SER A 232 -8.93 -27.67 -19.55
N GLY A 233 -8.18 -27.51 -20.64
CA GLY A 233 -8.41 -26.45 -21.62
C GLY A 233 -7.81 -25.12 -21.20
N SER A 234 -8.24 -24.02 -21.82
CA SER A 234 -7.72 -22.69 -21.55
C SER A 234 -8.83 -21.71 -21.16
N ILE A 235 -8.47 -20.70 -20.36
CA ILE A 235 -9.27 -19.48 -20.26
C ILE A 235 -9.32 -18.77 -21.62
N GLN A 236 -10.35 -17.97 -21.83
CA GLN A 236 -10.68 -17.31 -23.08
C GLN A 236 -10.75 -15.79 -22.86
N LYS A 237 -10.49 -15.05 -23.95
CA LYS A 237 -10.71 -13.62 -23.99
C LYS A 237 -12.21 -13.33 -24.14
N ASN A 238 -12.65 -12.14 -23.76
CA ASN A 238 -14.06 -11.73 -23.76
C ASN A 238 -14.99 -12.65 -22.96
N VAL A 239 -14.45 -13.36 -21.97
CA VAL A 239 -15.22 -14.17 -21.02
C VAL A 239 -14.99 -13.62 -19.63
N TRP A 240 -16.09 -13.39 -18.91
CA TRP A 240 -16.04 -12.98 -17.51
C TRP A 240 -15.77 -14.17 -16.60
N TYR A 241 -14.87 -13.94 -15.64
CA TYR A 241 -14.52 -14.86 -14.58
C TYR A 241 -14.86 -14.23 -13.24
N LYS A 242 -15.74 -14.88 -12.48
CA LYS A 242 -16.06 -14.50 -11.11
C LYS A 242 -15.10 -15.21 -10.17
N VAL A 243 -14.23 -14.44 -9.53
CA VAL A 243 -13.22 -14.93 -8.60
C VAL A 243 -13.67 -14.67 -7.17
N SER A 244 -13.51 -15.67 -6.30
CA SER A 244 -13.70 -15.53 -4.85
C SER A 244 -12.52 -16.15 -4.11
N MET A 245 -11.97 -15.39 -3.18
CA MET A 245 -10.87 -15.77 -2.30
C MET A 245 -11.35 -15.68 -0.85
N ASN A 246 -11.28 -16.79 -0.12
CA ASN A 246 -11.51 -16.80 1.32
C ASN A 246 -10.18 -17.04 2.03
N VAL A 247 -9.89 -16.26 3.06
CA VAL A 247 -8.74 -16.44 3.95
C VAL A 247 -9.24 -16.52 5.38
N THR A 248 -8.75 -17.53 6.11
CA THR A 248 -8.86 -17.65 7.56
C THR A 248 -7.45 -17.73 8.11
N SER A 249 -7.07 -16.81 9.00
CA SER A 249 -5.81 -16.83 9.73
C SER A 249 -5.69 -18.07 10.60
N ASN A 250 -4.48 -18.58 10.80
CA ASN A 250 -4.22 -19.57 11.83
C ASN A 250 -3.98 -18.90 13.20
N SER A 251 -3.89 -19.70 14.25
CA SER A 251 -3.50 -19.26 15.60
C SER A 251 -2.21 -19.96 16.05
N GLY A 252 -1.30 -19.20 16.64
CA GLY A 252 0.02 -19.64 17.07
C GLY A 252 0.76 -20.36 15.95
N SER A 253 1.35 -21.50 16.26
CA SER A 253 2.05 -22.35 15.30
C SER A 253 1.17 -23.43 14.67
N ASN A 254 -0.15 -23.38 14.84
CA ASN A 254 -1.06 -24.40 14.33
C ASN A 254 -1.32 -24.22 12.82
N THR A 255 -1.56 -25.31 12.11
CA THR A 255 -2.01 -25.31 10.70
C THR A 255 -3.54 -25.36 10.63
N ASN A 256 -4.20 -24.45 11.36
CA ASN A 256 -5.66 -24.35 11.46
C ASN A 256 -6.25 -23.13 10.73
N GLY A 257 -5.42 -22.38 10.01
CA GLY A 257 -5.89 -21.40 9.04
C GLY A 257 -6.36 -22.10 7.77
N SER A 258 -6.95 -21.35 6.85
CA SER A 258 -7.37 -21.87 5.56
C SER A 258 -7.28 -20.83 4.45
N LEU A 259 -7.17 -21.32 3.22
CA LEU A 259 -7.47 -20.55 2.03
C LEU A 259 -8.39 -21.31 1.09
N GLN A 260 -9.23 -20.56 0.37
CA GLN A 260 -10.07 -21.11 -0.68
C GLN A 260 -10.08 -20.19 -1.91
N LEU A 261 -9.81 -20.75 -3.08
CA LEU A 261 -10.01 -20.13 -4.38
C LEU A 261 -11.23 -20.75 -5.06
N ILE A 262 -12.20 -19.92 -5.43
CA ILE A 262 -13.33 -20.32 -6.26
C ILE A 262 -13.34 -19.46 -7.51
N ILE A 263 -13.45 -20.07 -8.69
CA ILE A 263 -13.57 -19.36 -9.96
C ILE A 263 -14.79 -19.93 -10.71
N ASN A 264 -15.74 -19.07 -11.07
CA ASN A 264 -17.00 -19.44 -11.70
C ASN A 264 -17.75 -20.56 -10.93
N GLY A 265 -17.75 -20.48 -9.60
CA GLY A 265 -18.35 -21.48 -8.72
C GLY A 265 -17.53 -22.77 -8.53
N VAL A 266 -16.45 -22.97 -9.31
CA VAL A 266 -15.57 -24.14 -9.18
C VAL A 266 -14.53 -23.88 -8.11
N THR A 267 -14.44 -24.76 -7.10
CA THR A 267 -13.36 -24.72 -6.11
C THR A 267 -12.05 -25.18 -6.75
N VAL A 268 -11.11 -24.25 -6.92
CA VAL A 268 -9.79 -24.48 -7.53
C VAL A 268 -8.77 -24.89 -6.48
N LEU A 269 -8.83 -24.27 -5.31
CA LEU A 269 -7.98 -24.54 -4.16
C LEU A 269 -8.84 -24.47 -2.90
N ASN A 270 -8.69 -25.43 -2.00
CA ASN A 270 -9.27 -25.39 -0.66
C ASN A 270 -8.34 -26.17 0.26
N GLN A 271 -7.63 -25.48 1.14
CA GLN A 271 -6.54 -26.09 1.90
C GLN A 271 -6.41 -25.44 3.28
N ALA A 272 -6.16 -26.30 4.28
CA ALA A 272 -5.69 -25.85 5.58
C ALA A 272 -4.24 -25.36 5.46
N ILE A 273 -3.92 -24.25 6.09
CA ILE A 273 -2.64 -23.58 5.93
C ILE A 273 -2.21 -22.91 7.24
N ARG A 274 -0.90 -22.83 7.42
CA ARG A 274 -0.28 -21.98 8.44
C ARG A 274 0.23 -20.73 7.74
N TRP A 275 -0.45 -19.62 7.95
CA TRP A 275 -0.04 -18.32 7.41
C TRP A 275 1.15 -17.78 8.18
N THR A 276 1.05 -17.76 9.50
CA THR A 276 2.03 -17.17 10.40
C THR A 276 2.35 -18.11 11.56
N THR A 277 3.45 -17.88 12.27
CA THR A 277 3.67 -18.41 13.62
C THR A 277 3.64 -17.29 14.66
N ASN A 278 3.60 -16.05 14.20
CA ASN A 278 3.48 -14.85 15.02
C ASN A 278 2.00 -14.43 15.07
N ASP A 279 1.37 -14.61 16.23
CA ASP A 279 -0.05 -14.25 16.44
C ASP A 279 -0.32 -12.76 16.27
N ALA A 280 0.66 -11.88 16.51
CA ALA A 280 0.50 -10.45 16.29
C ALA A 280 0.42 -10.08 14.79
N LYS A 281 0.82 -11.01 13.90
CA LYS A 281 0.81 -10.83 12.45
C LYS A 281 -0.17 -11.75 11.73
N ARG A 282 -1.04 -12.44 12.45
CA ARG A 282 -1.96 -13.42 11.85
C ARG A 282 -3.12 -12.78 11.08
N PHE A 283 -3.42 -11.50 11.31
CA PHE A 283 -4.60 -10.87 10.74
C PHE A 283 -4.44 -10.58 9.24
N VAL A 284 -5.56 -10.66 8.53
CA VAL A 284 -5.69 -10.14 7.17
C VAL A 284 -5.91 -8.63 7.28
N SER A 285 -5.09 -7.83 6.63
CA SER A 285 -5.01 -6.38 6.86
C SER A 285 -5.09 -5.52 5.59
N ALA A 286 -4.96 -6.14 4.42
CA ALA A 286 -5.01 -5.39 3.16
C ALA A 286 -5.51 -6.23 1.99
N VAL A 287 -6.10 -5.53 1.04
CA VAL A 287 -6.36 -5.99 -0.32
C VAL A 287 -5.28 -5.40 -1.23
N VAL A 288 -4.80 -6.18 -2.20
CA VAL A 288 -3.95 -5.67 -3.28
C VAL A 288 -4.66 -5.77 -4.60
N LEU A 289 -4.33 -4.88 -5.54
CA LEU A 289 -4.58 -5.05 -6.96
C LEU A 289 -3.23 -5.24 -7.64
N GLU A 290 -3.06 -6.32 -8.41
CA GLU A 290 -1.89 -6.54 -9.24
C GLU A 290 -2.36 -6.96 -10.64
N SER A 291 -2.05 -6.13 -11.63
CA SER A 291 -2.46 -6.33 -13.01
C SER A 291 -1.30 -5.98 -13.95
N TYR A 292 -0.36 -6.92 -14.11
CA TYR A 292 0.84 -6.73 -14.92
C TYR A 292 1.42 -8.06 -15.42
N ARG A 293 2.23 -8.01 -16.48
CA ARG A 293 3.02 -9.18 -16.94
C ARG A 293 4.17 -9.40 -15.98
N ASP A 294 4.40 -10.65 -15.59
CA ASP A 294 5.36 -10.98 -14.52
C ASP A 294 6.14 -12.24 -14.86
N GLY A 295 7.47 -12.18 -14.69
CA GLY A 295 8.38 -13.28 -14.99
C GLY A 295 9.84 -12.87 -14.97
N ALA A 296 10.73 -13.86 -15.06
CA ALA A 296 12.17 -13.68 -14.84
C ALA A 296 12.91 -12.92 -15.95
N ASN A 297 12.32 -12.79 -17.14
CA ASN A 297 12.98 -12.17 -18.29
C ASN A 297 11.95 -11.61 -19.30
N THR A 298 12.46 -11.00 -20.37
CA THR A 298 11.68 -10.29 -21.38
C THR A 298 10.74 -11.19 -22.20
N SER A 299 10.88 -12.51 -22.16
CA SER A 299 9.95 -13.43 -22.86
C SER A 299 8.51 -13.40 -22.31
N PHE A 300 8.32 -12.86 -21.10
CA PHE A 300 7.00 -12.63 -20.50
C PHE A 300 6.33 -11.35 -20.99
N GLN A 301 7.05 -10.48 -21.71
CA GLN A 301 6.49 -9.27 -22.29
C GLN A 301 5.58 -9.62 -23.48
N SER A 302 4.85 -8.62 -23.98
CA SER A 302 4.13 -8.69 -25.24
C SER A 302 4.48 -7.50 -26.11
N ALA A 303 4.43 -7.67 -27.43
CA ALA A 303 4.66 -6.57 -28.38
C ALA A 303 3.47 -5.60 -28.48
N THR A 304 2.32 -5.96 -27.91
CA THR A 304 1.11 -5.14 -27.90
C THR A 304 0.65 -4.83 -26.49
N ASP A 305 -0.01 -3.67 -26.35
CA ASP A 305 -0.75 -3.36 -25.13
C ASP A 305 -1.90 -4.38 -24.99
N GLY A 306 -2.34 -4.63 -23.76
CA GLY A 306 -3.44 -5.55 -23.50
C GLY A 306 -4.24 -5.13 -22.28
N ASN A 307 -5.57 -5.29 -22.36
CA ASN A 307 -6.47 -4.86 -21.29
C ASN A 307 -7.01 -6.02 -20.46
N ILE A 308 -7.04 -5.83 -19.14
CA ILE A 308 -7.86 -6.63 -18.22
C ILE A 308 -8.93 -5.70 -17.64
N LEU A 309 -10.18 -6.15 -17.67
CA LEU A 309 -11.30 -5.42 -17.10
C LEU A 309 -11.70 -6.06 -15.77
N TYR A 310 -12.07 -5.23 -14.79
CA TYR A 310 -12.56 -5.66 -13.48
C TYR A 310 -13.88 -4.98 -13.15
N ASP A 311 -14.74 -5.69 -12.44
CA ASP A 311 -15.97 -5.14 -11.88
C ASP A 311 -16.35 -5.85 -10.56
N ASN A 312 -17.32 -5.28 -9.84
CA ASN A 312 -17.98 -5.91 -8.70
C ASN A 312 -17.03 -6.45 -7.62
N VAL A 313 -16.07 -5.63 -7.19
CA VAL A 313 -15.17 -5.99 -6.09
C VAL A 313 -15.93 -5.93 -4.78
N VAL A 314 -15.93 -7.02 -4.02
CA VAL A 314 -16.57 -7.10 -2.71
C VAL A 314 -15.55 -7.61 -1.70
N VAL A 315 -15.36 -6.86 -0.62
CA VAL A 315 -14.51 -7.23 0.51
C VAL A 315 -15.38 -7.34 1.75
N LYS A 316 -15.36 -8.49 2.42
CA LYS A 316 -16.22 -8.74 3.57
C LYS A 316 -15.45 -9.46 4.67
N SER A 317 -15.38 -8.87 5.86
CA SER A 317 -14.91 -9.59 7.04
C SER A 317 -15.94 -10.66 7.38
N LEU A 318 -15.49 -11.91 7.55
CA LEU A 318 -16.33 -13.02 8.00
C LEU A 318 -16.21 -13.26 9.51
N SER A 319 -15.33 -12.51 10.16
CA SER A 319 -15.11 -12.53 11.60
C SER A 319 -15.27 -11.13 12.18
N THR A 320 -15.79 -11.04 13.40
CA THR A 320 -15.70 -9.84 14.24
C THR A 320 -14.43 -9.83 15.11
N VAL A 321 -13.60 -10.87 14.99
CA VAL A 321 -12.34 -11.02 15.72
C VAL A 321 -11.24 -10.27 14.99
N GLY A 322 -10.92 -9.08 15.49
CA GLY A 322 -9.69 -8.34 15.19
C GLY A 322 -8.66 -8.52 16.32
N PRO A 323 -7.56 -7.74 16.32
CA PRO A 323 -6.65 -7.68 17.45
C PRO A 323 -7.42 -7.28 18.72
N THR A 324 -7.26 -8.06 19.79
CA THR A 324 -7.96 -7.82 21.06
C THR A 324 -7.54 -6.48 21.64
N VAL A 325 -8.42 -5.49 21.63
CA VAL A 325 -8.27 -4.28 22.44
C VAL A 325 -8.65 -4.67 23.87
N THR A 326 -7.67 -4.87 24.74
CA THR A 326 -7.95 -5.14 26.16
C THR A 326 -8.49 -3.87 26.79
N SER A 327 -9.82 -3.76 26.90
CA SER A 327 -10.47 -2.73 27.69
C SER A 327 -10.39 -3.13 29.16
N THR A 328 -9.43 -2.57 29.89
CA THR A 328 -9.40 -2.69 31.35
C THR A 328 -10.49 -1.77 31.92
N THR A 329 -11.63 -2.36 32.25
CA THR A 329 -12.63 -1.77 33.14
C THR A 329 -12.02 -1.67 34.53
N SER A 330 -11.66 -0.46 34.96
CA SER A 330 -11.23 -0.21 36.34
C SER A 330 -12.47 -0.26 37.24
N GLY A 331 -12.62 -1.37 37.96
CA GLY A 331 -13.58 -1.50 39.04
C GLY A 331 -13.22 -0.57 40.19
N SER A 332 -14.16 0.32 40.53
CA SER A 332 -14.11 1.14 41.73
C SER A 332 -14.16 0.24 42.97
N THR A 333 -13.05 0.12 43.69
CA THR A 333 -13.05 -0.23 45.11
C THR A 333 -12.46 0.91 45.91
N SER A 334 -13.30 1.42 46.81
CA SER A 334 -12.97 2.41 47.82
C SER A 334 -11.94 1.85 48.80
N SER A 335 -10.81 2.53 48.96
CA SER A 335 -10.00 2.42 50.17
C SER A 335 -9.31 3.76 50.47
N THR A 336 -9.19 3.99 51.77
CA THR A 336 -8.98 5.23 52.48
C THR A 336 -7.61 5.88 52.24
N SER A 337 -7.62 7.23 52.26
CA SER A 337 -6.47 8.13 52.14
C SER A 337 -5.35 7.83 53.15
N PRO A 338 -4.09 7.85 52.68
CA PRO A 338 -2.95 8.27 53.49
C PRO A 338 -2.48 9.67 53.10
N ALA A 339 -1.84 10.34 54.06
CA ALA A 339 -1.49 11.76 54.09
C ALA A 339 -0.56 12.24 52.96
N ALA A 340 -0.63 13.54 52.68
CA ALA A 340 0.13 14.25 51.66
C ALA A 340 1.66 14.17 51.88
N PRO A 341 2.46 13.92 50.82
CA PRO A 341 3.92 14.03 50.89
C PRO A 341 4.36 15.52 50.77
N PRO A 342 5.55 15.87 51.29
CA PRO A 342 6.05 17.25 51.32
C PRO A 342 6.40 17.76 49.91
N PRO A 343 6.52 19.09 49.72
CA PRO A 343 6.77 19.68 48.41
C PRO A 343 8.11 19.24 47.81
N ALA A 344 8.10 18.95 46.51
CA ALA A 344 9.25 18.49 45.76
C ALA A 344 10.38 19.55 45.67
N PRO A 345 11.66 19.16 45.74
CA PRO A 345 12.78 20.07 45.51
C PRO A 345 12.80 20.59 44.06
N ALA A 346 13.37 21.79 43.88
CA ALA A 346 13.54 22.42 42.56
C ALA A 346 14.34 21.52 41.58
N PRO A 347 14.06 21.59 40.26
CA PRO A 347 14.74 20.76 39.27
C PRO A 347 16.25 21.03 39.26
N ALA A 348 17.03 19.95 39.33
CA ALA A 348 18.47 20.00 39.17
C ALA A 348 18.85 20.48 37.75
N PRO A 349 19.96 21.23 37.58
CA PRO A 349 20.43 21.66 36.27
C PRO A 349 20.74 20.46 35.37
N ALA A 350 20.42 20.60 34.09
CA ALA A 350 20.61 19.56 33.09
C ALA A 350 22.07 19.08 33.05
N PRO A 351 22.33 17.76 33.08
CA PRO A 351 23.68 17.24 32.97
C PRO A 351 24.26 17.56 31.58
N THR A 352 25.51 18.00 31.55
CA THR A 352 26.31 18.20 30.35
C THR A 352 26.34 16.91 29.50
N PRO A 353 26.26 16.97 28.15
CA PRO A 353 26.12 15.78 27.33
C PRO A 353 27.36 14.88 27.44
N THR A 354 27.20 13.73 28.07
CA THR A 354 28.19 12.65 28.01
C THR A 354 28.20 12.10 26.58
N THR A 355 29.34 12.14 25.92
CA THR A 355 29.56 11.52 24.61
C THR A 355 29.38 10.01 24.73
N THR A 356 28.18 9.53 24.42
CA THR A 356 27.89 8.10 24.35
C THR A 356 28.48 7.58 23.03
N THR A 357 29.50 6.74 23.10
CA THR A 357 30.04 6.05 21.92
C THR A 357 28.95 5.16 21.35
N GLY A 358 28.49 5.46 20.13
CA GLY A 358 27.43 4.69 19.46
C GLY A 358 27.85 3.25 19.16
N ILE A 359 26.92 2.31 19.30
CA ILE A 359 27.07 0.87 19.02
C ILE A 359 27.32 0.64 17.52
N SER A 360 26.60 1.37 16.67
CA SER A 360 26.82 1.40 15.22
C SER A 360 26.61 2.81 14.71
N THR A 361 27.40 3.21 13.72
CA THR A 361 27.28 4.51 13.07
C THR A 361 27.26 4.33 11.56
N ARG A 362 26.32 4.99 10.89
CA ARG A 362 26.27 5.14 9.44
C ARG A 362 26.36 6.61 9.11
N THR A 363 27.27 6.97 8.22
CA THR A 363 27.43 8.33 7.70
C THR A 363 27.32 8.29 6.19
N VAL A 364 26.52 9.20 5.62
CA VAL A 364 26.34 9.37 4.18
C VAL A 364 26.44 10.86 3.87
N ASN A 365 27.38 11.20 2.98
CA ASN A 365 27.47 12.47 2.29
C ASN A 365 27.66 12.21 0.80
N TRP A 366 27.50 13.25 0.00
CA TRP A 366 27.65 13.15 -1.45
C TRP A 366 28.90 13.84 -1.98
N ASP A 367 29.79 14.29 -1.09
CA ASP A 367 31.08 14.91 -1.40
C ASP A 367 31.87 14.14 -2.46
N GLY A 368 32.35 14.86 -3.47
CA GLY A 368 33.17 14.30 -4.55
C GLY A 368 32.46 13.33 -5.49
N ARG A 369 31.16 13.05 -5.31
CA ARG A 369 30.39 12.21 -6.23
C ARG A 369 30.02 12.98 -7.49
N ALA A 370 30.11 12.32 -8.63
CA ALA A 370 29.72 12.89 -9.91
C ALA A 370 28.21 13.20 -9.97
N ASN A 371 27.86 14.26 -10.67
CA ASN A 371 26.47 14.60 -10.92
C ASN A 371 25.77 13.47 -11.68
N GLY A 372 24.59 13.06 -11.23
CA GLY A 372 23.88 11.93 -11.81
C GLY A 372 22.61 11.53 -11.08
N ALA A 373 21.89 10.57 -11.64
CA ALA A 373 20.70 10.03 -11.00
C ALA A 373 21.04 9.34 -9.67
N TYR A 374 20.18 9.52 -8.68
CA TYR A 374 20.27 8.83 -7.40
C TYR A 374 18.97 8.07 -7.15
N GLY A 375 19.00 6.74 -7.26
CA GLY A 375 17.84 5.88 -7.09
C GLY A 375 18.11 4.74 -6.12
N LEU A 376 17.27 3.69 -6.19
CA LEU A 376 17.33 2.54 -5.28
C LEU A 376 18.72 1.91 -5.18
N THR A 377 19.42 1.75 -6.31
CA THR A 377 20.76 1.14 -6.32
C THR A 377 21.76 1.95 -5.47
N GLN A 378 21.79 3.27 -5.62
CA GLN A 378 22.67 4.14 -4.83
C GLN A 378 22.22 4.16 -3.37
N ALA A 379 20.91 4.21 -3.11
CA ALA A 379 20.36 4.18 -1.77
C ALA A 379 20.67 2.87 -1.03
N VAL A 380 20.66 1.72 -1.70
CA VAL A 380 21.05 0.43 -1.12
C VAL A 380 22.54 0.44 -0.76
N ALA A 381 23.40 1.01 -1.61
CA ALA A 381 24.83 1.12 -1.29
C ALA A 381 25.08 2.01 -0.07
N ASP A 382 24.37 3.14 0.03
CA ASP A 382 24.58 4.12 1.10
C ASP A 382 23.90 3.73 2.42
N PHE A 383 22.66 3.24 2.34
CA PHE A 383 21.79 2.98 3.49
C PHE A 383 21.60 1.50 3.83
N GLY A 384 22.11 0.58 2.99
CA GLY A 384 21.96 -0.85 3.16
C GLY A 384 20.58 -1.33 2.72
N ASN A 385 19.74 -1.75 3.66
CA ASN A 385 18.44 -2.36 3.38
C ASN A 385 17.36 -1.33 3.00
N ALA A 386 17.61 -0.50 1.98
CA ALA A 386 16.60 0.37 1.39
C ALA A 386 15.54 -0.50 0.68
N ASN A 387 14.31 -0.46 1.16
CA ASN A 387 13.24 -1.35 0.69
C ASN A 387 12.68 -0.93 -0.68
N TYR A 388 12.66 0.38 -0.94
CA TYR A 388 12.20 0.97 -2.20
C TYR A 388 12.81 2.37 -2.36
N TRP A 389 12.73 2.96 -3.55
CA TRP A 389 13.05 4.37 -3.77
C TRP A 389 12.02 4.94 -4.74
N GLN A 390 10.98 5.58 -4.19
CA GLN A 390 9.87 6.11 -4.96
C GLN A 390 10.32 7.40 -5.66
N GLN A 391 10.17 7.41 -6.99
CA GLN A 391 10.29 8.58 -7.86
C GLN A 391 9.61 8.25 -9.19
N ASN A 392 9.07 9.25 -9.89
CA ASN A 392 8.49 9.11 -11.23
C ASN A 392 9.56 9.21 -12.33
N SER A 393 10.63 9.99 -12.08
CA SER A 393 11.76 10.10 -13.00
C SER A 393 13.08 10.25 -12.25
N SER A 394 14.18 9.94 -12.93
CA SER A 394 15.53 10.10 -12.39
C SER A 394 15.92 11.56 -12.13
N SER A 395 15.16 12.54 -12.64
CA SER A 395 15.39 13.96 -12.37
C SER A 395 14.92 14.38 -10.98
N GLN A 396 14.05 13.59 -10.33
CA GLN A 396 13.54 13.91 -8.99
C GLN A 396 14.53 13.63 -7.87
N SER A 397 15.54 12.80 -8.09
CA SER A 397 16.54 12.47 -7.08
C SER A 397 17.88 12.33 -7.77
N GLN A 398 18.79 13.25 -7.47
CA GLN A 398 20.07 13.37 -8.15
C GLN A 398 21.17 13.68 -7.16
N VAL A 399 22.35 13.12 -7.42
CA VAL A 399 23.59 13.73 -6.94
C VAL A 399 23.81 14.99 -7.77
N TYR A 400 23.96 16.13 -7.11
CA TYR A 400 24.20 17.41 -7.76
C TYR A 400 25.13 18.27 -6.91
N ASN A 401 26.34 18.52 -7.42
CA ASN A 401 27.41 19.30 -6.79
C ASN A 401 27.72 18.85 -5.37
N GLY A 402 27.86 17.53 -5.19
CA GLY A 402 28.16 16.95 -3.88
C GLY A 402 26.98 16.85 -2.92
N LEU A 403 25.75 17.10 -3.38
CA LEU A 403 24.53 17.08 -2.57
C LEU A 403 23.53 16.05 -3.10
N LEU A 404 22.63 15.56 -2.24
CA LEU A 404 21.40 14.92 -2.70
C LEU A 404 20.35 15.99 -3.00
N LYS A 405 20.07 16.22 -4.28
CA LYS A 405 18.97 17.08 -4.73
C LYS A 405 17.70 16.25 -4.93
N THR A 406 16.64 16.64 -4.23
CA THR A 406 15.29 16.11 -4.40
C THR A 406 14.38 17.16 -5.04
N THR A 407 13.74 16.83 -6.16
CA THR A 407 12.77 17.70 -6.83
C THR A 407 11.34 17.22 -6.57
N LEU A 408 10.55 18.09 -5.94
CA LEU A 408 9.10 17.91 -5.80
C LEU A 408 8.41 18.38 -7.06
N LEU A 409 7.59 17.52 -7.68
CA LEU A 409 6.90 17.85 -8.92
C LEU A 409 5.74 18.83 -8.70
N ALA A 410 5.48 19.65 -9.70
CA ALA A 410 4.31 20.50 -9.79
C ALA A 410 3.00 19.67 -9.76
N ASN A 411 1.94 20.29 -9.26
CA ASN A 411 0.56 19.79 -9.24
C ASN A 411 0.43 18.37 -8.67
N SER A 412 1.32 18.03 -7.73
CA SER A 412 1.45 16.70 -7.15
C SER A 412 1.61 16.78 -5.64
N LEU A 413 1.14 15.75 -4.95
CA LEU A 413 1.29 15.58 -3.50
C LEU A 413 2.36 14.50 -3.24
N THR A 414 2.02 13.45 -2.49
CA THR A 414 2.91 12.32 -2.18
C THR A 414 3.52 11.68 -3.43
N SER A 415 2.75 11.52 -4.50
CA SER A 415 3.23 10.93 -5.77
C SER A 415 4.29 11.78 -6.47
N GLY A 416 4.34 13.09 -6.19
CA GLY A 416 5.33 14.01 -6.76
C GLY A 416 6.61 14.14 -5.95
N GLY A 417 6.73 13.41 -4.84
CA GLY A 417 7.90 13.44 -3.96
C GLY A 417 8.85 12.27 -4.15
N VAL A 418 9.84 12.21 -3.26
CA VAL A 418 10.81 11.10 -3.15
C VAL A 418 10.70 10.48 -1.77
N LEU A 419 10.45 9.16 -1.75
CA LEU A 419 10.22 8.41 -0.53
C LEU A 419 11.06 7.14 -0.51
N THR A 420 11.65 6.83 0.64
CA THR A 420 12.25 5.53 0.92
C THR A 420 12.12 5.18 2.39
N ARG A 421 12.20 3.88 2.67
CA ARG A 421 12.37 3.32 4.01
C ARG A 421 13.50 2.31 3.95
N SER A 422 14.49 2.50 4.80
CA SER A 422 15.65 1.63 4.94
C SER A 422 15.62 0.95 6.30
N ASN A 423 15.59 -0.37 6.30
CA ASN A 423 15.64 -1.13 7.55
C ASN A 423 17.02 -0.91 8.18
N VAL A 424 17.03 -0.64 9.48
CA VAL A 424 18.22 -0.52 10.31
C VAL A 424 18.25 -1.67 11.31
N ALA A 425 19.41 -1.90 11.92
CA ALA A 425 19.47 -2.82 13.06
C ALA A 425 18.44 -2.37 14.11
N PRO A 426 17.61 -3.26 14.67
CA PRO A 426 16.72 -2.87 15.74
C PRO A 426 17.50 -2.35 16.96
N GLY A 427 17.07 -1.24 17.52
CA GLY A 427 17.66 -0.66 18.73
C GLY A 427 16.66 0.14 19.54
N SER A 428 16.88 0.20 20.85
CA SER A 428 16.04 0.97 21.78
C SER A 428 16.39 2.45 21.83
N GLN A 429 17.51 2.87 21.24
CA GLN A 429 17.88 4.28 21.16
C GLN A 429 18.69 4.61 19.92
N TYR A 430 18.30 5.67 19.22
CA TYR A 430 18.96 6.18 18.02
C TYR A 430 19.10 7.70 18.04
N GLU A 431 20.18 8.18 17.46
CA GLU A 431 20.38 9.58 17.08
C GLU A 431 20.53 9.68 15.56
N LEU A 432 19.82 10.63 14.96
CA LEU A 432 19.84 10.93 13.54
C LEU A 432 20.18 12.41 13.36
N SER A 433 21.10 12.74 12.46
CA SER A 433 21.32 14.11 12.00
C SER A 433 21.43 14.18 10.48
N PHE A 434 21.06 15.32 9.92
CA PHE A 434 21.23 15.62 8.49
C PHE A 434 21.09 17.13 8.27
N ASP A 435 21.62 17.58 7.14
CA ASP A 435 21.50 18.95 6.68
C ASP A 435 20.46 19.03 5.57
N MET A 436 19.68 20.11 5.55
CA MET A 436 18.73 20.37 4.47
C MET A 436 18.66 21.84 4.09
N GLN A 437 18.39 22.11 2.82
CA GLN A 437 18.16 23.46 2.29
C GLN A 437 17.01 23.44 1.28
N PHE A 438 16.03 24.33 1.46
CA PHE A 438 15.03 24.60 0.42
C PHE A 438 15.67 25.43 -0.69
N GLY A 439 15.62 24.95 -1.93
CA GLY A 439 16.19 25.63 -3.09
C GLY A 439 15.57 26.99 -3.34
N SER A 440 16.27 27.86 -4.07
CA SER A 440 15.78 29.20 -4.42
C SER A 440 14.47 29.15 -5.23
N ASN A 441 14.28 28.10 -6.02
CA ASN A 441 13.07 27.81 -6.79
C ASN A 441 11.94 27.20 -5.96
N PHE A 442 12.15 26.87 -4.69
CA PHE A 442 11.14 26.17 -3.90
C PHE A 442 9.95 27.08 -3.61
N ASP A 443 8.75 26.61 -3.96
CA ASP A 443 7.50 27.15 -3.45
C ASP A 443 7.07 26.32 -2.24
N PHE A 444 6.93 26.96 -1.07
CA PHE A 444 6.52 26.29 0.15
C PHE A 444 5.07 25.78 0.10
N SER A 445 4.20 26.39 -0.71
CA SER A 445 2.76 26.12 -0.69
C SER A 445 2.26 26.11 0.78
N TRP A 446 1.48 25.10 1.19
CA TRP A 446 0.91 24.96 2.54
C TRP A 446 1.70 24.02 3.44
N GLY A 447 2.52 23.13 2.87
CA GLY A 447 3.33 22.23 3.67
C GLY A 447 3.62 20.87 3.04
N GLY A 448 4.33 20.05 3.80
CA GLY A 448 4.70 18.70 3.39
C GLY A 448 5.71 18.05 4.34
N LYS A 449 6.04 16.79 4.10
CA LYS A 449 7.06 16.06 4.87
C LYS A 449 8.42 16.28 4.23
N VAL A 450 9.45 16.44 5.06
CA VAL A 450 10.80 16.76 4.58
C VAL A 450 11.86 15.99 5.33
N GLY A 451 12.80 15.44 4.58
CA GLY A 451 14.05 14.89 5.09
C GLY A 451 13.90 13.52 5.73
N TYR A 452 14.84 13.25 6.64
CA TYR A 452 14.95 11.95 7.28
C TYR A 452 14.20 11.89 8.61
N GLY A 453 13.76 10.69 8.97
CA GLY A 453 13.06 10.40 10.22
C GLY A 453 13.25 8.95 10.66
N LEU A 454 12.67 8.59 11.81
CA LEU A 454 12.81 7.27 12.40
C LEU A 454 11.46 6.65 12.71
N PHE A 455 11.37 5.34 12.46
CA PHE A 455 10.18 4.53 12.64
C PHE A 455 10.43 3.50 13.73
N ILE A 456 9.42 3.35 14.59
CA ILE A 456 9.40 2.48 15.75
C ILE A 456 8.34 1.41 15.49
N GLY A 457 8.68 0.14 15.70
CA GLY A 457 7.74 -0.97 15.54
C GLY A 457 7.14 -1.03 14.14
N GLU A 458 5.84 -0.83 14.03
CA GLU A 458 5.11 -0.86 12.75
C GLU A 458 5.23 0.44 11.95
N GLY A 459 5.72 1.53 12.56
CA GLY A 459 6.00 2.75 11.82
C GLY A 459 4.76 3.49 11.33
N ASN A 460 3.82 3.77 12.25
CA ASN A 460 2.52 4.36 11.94
C ASN A 460 2.65 5.74 11.23
N THR A 461 1.85 5.94 10.18
CA THR A 461 1.81 7.15 9.34
C THR A 461 0.44 7.30 8.65
N GLY A 462 0.20 8.39 7.91
CA GLY A 462 -0.89 8.41 6.91
C GLY A 462 -2.32 8.39 7.45
N GLY A 463 -2.53 8.74 8.72
CA GLY A 463 -3.84 8.66 9.36
C GLY A 463 -4.10 7.36 10.12
N ASP A 464 -3.07 6.53 10.25
CA ASP A 464 -3.01 5.42 11.18
C ASP A 464 -2.32 5.89 12.48
N PRO A 465 -3.06 6.22 13.56
CA PRO A 465 -2.47 6.65 14.84
C PRO A 465 -1.88 5.45 15.59
N GLY A 466 -0.77 5.65 16.32
CA GLY A 466 -0.10 4.58 17.07
C GLY A 466 -0.87 4.07 18.32
N TRP A 467 -2.19 4.28 18.39
CA TRP A 467 -3.02 4.02 19.57
C TRP A 467 -3.07 2.57 20.00
N ASP A 468 -2.82 1.64 19.09
CA ASP A 468 -2.70 0.21 19.36
C ASP A 468 -1.42 -0.15 20.15
N GLY A 469 -0.47 0.78 20.19
CA GLY A 469 0.81 0.61 20.86
C GLY A 469 1.79 -0.29 20.14
N ASN A 470 1.63 -0.51 18.84
CA ASN A 470 2.53 -1.33 18.02
C ASN A 470 3.57 -0.53 17.25
N GLY A 471 3.56 0.79 17.33
CA GLY A 471 4.58 1.58 16.66
C GLY A 471 4.46 3.07 16.84
N GLY A 472 5.29 3.77 16.07
CA GLY A 472 5.29 5.21 15.99
C GLY A 472 6.27 5.69 14.92
N SER A 473 6.27 6.99 14.68
CA SER A 473 7.24 7.63 13.80
C SER A 473 7.58 9.01 14.30
N VAL A 474 8.84 9.42 14.13
CA VAL A 474 9.24 10.83 14.22
C VAL A 474 9.64 11.31 12.84
N ARG A 475 9.00 12.38 12.39
CA ARG A 475 9.26 13.05 11.12
C ARG A 475 9.17 14.55 11.28
N LEU A 476 9.66 15.27 10.28
CA LEU A 476 9.56 16.72 10.20
C LEU A 476 8.59 17.13 9.09
N MET A 477 7.86 18.21 9.34
CA MET A 477 6.95 18.82 8.37
C MET A 477 7.30 20.29 8.21
N TRP A 478 7.35 20.81 6.99
CA TRP A 478 7.19 22.26 6.80
C TRP A 478 5.70 22.58 6.69
N TYR A 479 5.28 23.71 7.22
CA TYR A 479 3.87 24.08 7.28
C TYR A 479 3.67 25.59 7.22
N LYS A 480 2.57 25.98 6.59
CA LYS A 480 2.09 27.35 6.52
C LYS A 480 0.58 27.36 6.77
N ASN A 481 0.15 27.99 7.86
CA ASN A 481 -1.26 27.93 8.32
C ASN A 481 -2.24 28.72 7.44
N THR A 482 -1.80 29.86 6.89
CA THR A 482 -2.57 30.73 5.99
C THR A 482 -1.65 31.25 4.88
N SER A 483 -2.18 31.86 3.82
CA SER A 483 -1.35 32.42 2.74
C SER A 483 -0.33 33.46 3.22
N THR A 484 -0.61 34.16 4.32
CA THR A 484 0.26 35.19 4.93
C THR A 484 1.00 34.71 6.18
N SER A 485 0.77 33.48 6.63
CA SER A 485 1.48 32.95 7.80
C SER A 485 2.96 32.71 7.50
N PRO A 486 3.83 32.82 8.52
CA PRO A 486 5.20 32.36 8.44
C PRO A 486 5.24 30.87 8.07
N VAL A 487 6.26 30.48 7.29
CA VAL A 487 6.54 29.07 7.03
C VAL A 487 7.40 28.53 8.16
N ILE A 488 6.99 27.45 8.77
CA ILE A 488 7.68 26.83 9.91
C ILE A 488 8.04 25.38 9.62
N LEU A 489 9.04 24.86 10.32
CA LEU A 489 9.27 23.44 10.50
C LEU A 489 8.63 23.01 11.82
N LYS A 490 7.88 21.92 11.81
CA LYS A 490 7.24 21.38 13.01
C LYS A 490 7.43 19.87 13.13
N PRO A 491 7.49 19.33 14.37
CA PRO A 491 7.43 17.90 14.58
C PRO A 491 6.17 17.31 13.94
N TYR A 492 6.25 16.05 13.49
CA TYR A 492 5.10 15.31 13.04
C TYR A 492 5.22 13.86 13.50
N VAL A 493 4.75 13.63 14.73
CA VAL A 493 5.08 12.43 15.50
C VAL A 493 3.86 11.54 15.71
N TYR A 494 3.99 10.26 15.39
CA TYR A 494 3.00 9.23 15.72
C TYR A 494 3.48 8.42 16.91
N TYR A 495 2.61 8.21 17.89
CA TYR A 495 2.93 7.51 19.14
C TYR A 495 1.65 7.06 19.87
N LYS A 496 1.80 6.19 20.87
CA LYS A 496 0.70 5.57 21.64
C LYS A 496 -0.38 6.52 22.12
N ASP A 497 0.03 7.69 22.61
CA ASP A 497 -0.83 8.65 23.31
C ASP A 497 -1.06 9.92 22.49
N GLN A 498 -0.96 9.84 21.15
CA GLN A 498 -1.23 10.99 20.30
C GLN A 498 -2.70 11.43 20.40
N PRO A 499 -2.98 12.74 20.46
CA PRO A 499 -4.33 13.25 20.69
C PRO A 499 -5.26 13.16 19.47
N GLY A 500 -4.70 12.96 18.27
CA GLY A 500 -5.46 12.94 17.02
C GLY A 500 -4.95 11.89 16.04
N THR A 501 -5.71 11.71 14.96
CA THR A 501 -5.46 10.69 13.92
C THR A 501 -4.12 10.89 13.21
N TYR A 502 -3.69 12.14 13.07
CA TYR A 502 -2.47 12.51 12.36
C TYR A 502 -1.32 12.83 13.31
N GLY A 503 -0.14 13.03 12.75
CA GLY A 503 1.08 13.26 13.53
C GLY A 503 0.95 14.49 14.43
N ASN A 504 1.28 14.32 15.70
CA ASN A 504 1.27 15.39 16.69
C ASN A 504 2.47 16.30 16.48
N ASP A 505 2.24 17.62 16.52
CA ASP A 505 3.28 18.65 16.46
C ASP A 505 3.64 19.21 17.83
N PHE A 506 2.92 18.82 18.89
CA PHE A 506 3.10 19.29 20.27
C PHE A 506 2.97 20.82 20.42
N GLY A 507 2.33 21.50 19.46
CA GLY A 507 2.31 22.96 19.40
C GLY A 507 3.71 23.56 19.24
N LYS A 508 4.68 22.80 18.73
CA LYS A 508 6.07 23.23 18.55
C LYS A 508 6.36 23.59 17.10
N ALA A 509 7.22 24.57 16.93
CA ALA A 509 7.60 25.10 15.63
C ALA A 509 9.02 25.67 15.66
N TYR A 510 9.65 25.69 14.51
CA TYR A 510 10.91 26.37 14.25
C TYR A 510 10.80 27.22 12.96
N PRO A 511 11.22 28.49 12.99
CA PRO A 511 11.60 29.24 14.17
C PRO A 511 10.42 29.45 15.14
N ALA A 512 10.70 29.60 16.43
CA ALA A 512 9.69 30.04 17.38
C ALA A 512 9.40 31.55 17.20
N GLY A 513 8.23 32.02 17.64
CA GLY A 513 7.93 33.45 17.72
C GLY A 513 7.48 34.13 16.41
N GLY A 514 7.06 33.36 15.41
CA GLY A 514 6.42 33.90 14.21
C GLY A 514 7.38 34.34 13.09
N ALA A 515 8.66 33.99 13.16
CA ALA A 515 9.56 34.10 12.01
C ALA A 515 9.36 32.94 11.02
N SER A 516 9.81 33.12 9.77
CA SER A 516 9.71 32.11 8.72
C SER A 516 11.06 31.45 8.45
N ILE A 517 11.06 30.16 8.12
CA ILE A 517 12.18 29.56 7.39
C ILE A 517 12.35 30.23 6.03
N GLN A 518 13.56 30.15 5.49
CA GLN A 518 14.01 30.84 4.30
C GLN A 518 14.58 29.84 3.29
N LYS A 519 14.41 30.16 2.01
CA LYS A 519 15.08 29.45 0.92
C LYS A 519 16.56 29.80 0.91
N GLY A 520 17.40 28.91 0.38
CA GLY A 520 18.85 29.11 0.32
C GLY A 520 19.55 29.08 1.68
N THR A 521 18.83 28.78 2.76
CA THR A 521 19.38 28.66 4.12
C THR A 521 19.50 27.18 4.49
N TRP A 522 20.67 26.80 5.00
CA TRP A 522 20.89 25.46 5.53
C TRP A 522 20.31 25.32 6.94
N TYR A 523 19.65 24.19 7.16
CA TYR A 523 19.10 23.77 8.44
C TYR A 523 19.74 22.45 8.86
N HIS A 524 20.42 22.48 10.00
CA HIS A 524 21.03 21.32 10.63
C HIS A 524 19.99 20.66 11.55
N VAL A 525 19.44 19.53 11.14
CA VAL A 525 18.42 18.80 11.90
C VAL A 525 19.08 17.69 12.69
N LYS A 526 18.72 17.57 13.96
CA LYS A 526 19.12 16.47 14.84
C LYS A 526 17.89 15.92 15.54
N MET A 527 17.74 14.60 15.54
CA MET A 527 16.66 13.87 16.20
C MET A 527 17.25 12.81 17.13
N LEU A 528 16.68 12.65 18.32
CA LEU A 528 16.95 11.53 19.21
C LEU A 528 15.63 10.82 19.51
N VAL A 529 15.65 9.49 19.38
CA VAL A 529 14.53 8.63 19.73
C VAL A 529 15.02 7.60 20.73
N LYS A 530 14.29 7.46 21.83
CA LYS A 530 14.48 6.40 22.82
C LYS A 530 13.14 5.71 23.04
N SER A 531 13.13 4.39 22.87
CA SER A 531 12.00 3.52 23.20
C SER A 531 11.60 3.67 24.67
N ASN A 532 10.31 3.53 24.95
CA ASN A 532 9.84 3.36 26.32
C ASN A 532 9.90 1.88 26.74
N THR A 533 9.79 1.62 28.04
CA THR A 533 9.68 0.27 28.59
C THR A 533 8.22 -0.09 28.86
N GLY A 534 7.77 -1.27 28.41
CA GLY A 534 6.41 -1.74 28.63
C GLY A 534 5.36 -0.68 28.24
N SER A 535 4.55 -0.26 29.22
CA SER A 535 3.54 0.79 29.05
C SER A 535 3.90 2.12 29.74
N ASN A 536 5.16 2.33 30.09
CA ASN A 536 5.63 3.55 30.74
C ASN A 536 5.79 4.70 29.73
N THR A 537 5.72 5.94 30.21
CA THR A 537 6.04 7.16 29.44
C THR A 537 7.47 7.60 29.73
N ASP A 538 8.42 6.67 29.62
CA ASP A 538 9.86 6.84 29.91
C ASP A 538 10.76 6.80 28.66
N GLY A 539 10.13 6.70 27.49
CA GLY A 539 10.77 6.95 26.20
C GLY A 539 11.03 8.43 25.99
N ARG A 540 11.76 8.76 24.93
CA ARG A 540 12.12 10.14 24.60
C ARG A 540 12.00 10.40 23.10
N VAL A 541 11.51 11.59 22.77
CA VAL A 541 11.70 12.22 21.45
C VAL A 541 12.36 13.56 21.65
N GLN A 542 13.42 13.83 20.90
CA GLN A 542 14.08 15.13 20.85
C GLN A 542 14.27 15.55 19.40
N ILE A 543 14.02 16.81 19.09
CA ILE A 543 14.31 17.42 17.78
C ILE A 543 14.99 18.76 18.02
N LEU A 544 16.17 18.94 17.43
CA LEU A 544 16.90 20.19 17.40
C LEU A 544 17.06 20.65 15.95
N ILE A 545 16.95 21.95 15.73
CA ILE A 545 17.22 22.57 14.43
C ILE A 545 18.18 23.74 14.66
N ASN A 546 19.32 23.72 13.98
CA ASN A 546 20.42 24.67 14.19
C ASN A 546 20.82 24.78 15.67
N GLY A 547 20.87 23.64 16.37
CA GLY A 547 21.16 23.57 17.81
C GLY A 547 20.03 24.04 18.74
N THR A 548 18.94 24.62 18.20
CA THR A 548 17.77 25.03 18.99
C THR A 548 16.86 23.84 19.25
N THR A 549 16.59 23.51 20.51
CA THR A 549 15.63 22.46 20.88
C THR A 549 14.21 22.87 20.52
N VAL A 550 13.62 22.19 19.54
CA VAL A 550 12.23 22.39 19.09
C VAL A 550 11.28 21.52 19.89
N LEU A 551 11.66 20.25 20.09
CA LEU A 551 10.90 19.27 20.87
C LEU A 551 11.87 18.52 21.78
N ASP A 552 11.46 18.33 23.03
CA ASP A 552 12.14 17.45 23.96
C ASP A 552 11.14 16.91 24.99
N GLN A 553 10.65 15.70 24.75
CA GLN A 553 9.42 15.21 25.37
C GLN A 553 9.58 13.75 25.81
N ALA A 554 9.21 13.47 27.07
CA ALA A 554 8.98 12.10 27.51
C ALA A 554 7.75 11.56 26.80
N ILE A 555 7.87 10.35 26.23
CA ILE A 555 6.87 9.80 25.32
C ILE A 555 6.73 8.30 25.51
N ARG A 556 5.51 7.80 25.32
CA ARG A 556 5.22 6.38 25.20
C ARG A 556 5.06 6.09 23.71
N TRP A 557 6.06 5.46 23.12
CA TRP A 557 6.02 5.05 21.72
C TRP A 557 5.07 3.87 21.54
N THR A 558 5.26 2.83 22.34
CA THR A 558 4.54 1.56 22.23
C THR A 558 4.02 1.12 23.59
N THR A 559 3.04 0.21 23.61
CA THR A 559 2.71 -0.62 24.78
C THR A 559 3.02 -2.09 24.53
N ASN A 560 3.36 -2.45 23.29
CA ASN A 560 3.84 -3.76 22.89
C ASN A 560 5.37 -3.78 22.88
N ASP A 561 5.96 -4.50 23.84
CA ASP A 561 7.40 -4.63 23.98
C ASP A 561 8.08 -5.29 22.76
N ALA A 562 7.38 -6.19 22.05
CA ALA A 562 7.89 -6.82 20.84
C ALA A 562 8.00 -5.85 19.65
N LYS A 563 7.42 -4.66 19.77
CA LYS A 563 7.41 -3.61 18.74
C LYS A 563 8.11 -2.33 19.18
N ARG A 564 8.70 -2.29 20.39
CA ARG A 564 9.23 -1.04 20.94
C ARG A 564 10.48 -0.51 20.25
N LEU A 565 11.18 -1.32 19.47
CA LEU A 565 12.48 -0.96 18.91
C LEU A 565 12.33 -0.06 17.66
N ILE A 566 13.24 0.90 17.55
CA ILE A 566 13.48 1.65 16.32
C ILE A 566 14.08 0.67 15.32
N ASN A 567 13.54 0.60 14.11
CA ASN A 567 13.95 -0.40 13.13
C ASN A 567 14.07 0.12 11.70
N THR A 568 13.67 1.37 11.44
CA THR A 568 13.63 1.91 10.08
C THR A 568 14.05 3.38 10.07
N LEU A 569 14.97 3.72 9.17
CA LEU A 569 15.27 5.08 8.74
C LEU A 569 14.37 5.41 7.54
N CYS A 570 13.54 6.43 7.64
CA CYS A 570 12.76 6.91 6.50
C CYS A 570 13.38 8.16 5.89
N PHE A 571 13.21 8.33 4.59
CA PHE A 571 13.37 9.60 3.90
C PHE A 571 12.04 9.87 3.20
N GLU A 572 11.29 10.84 3.69
CA GLU A 572 9.94 11.12 3.20
C GLU A 572 9.84 12.60 2.86
N THR A 573 10.11 12.93 1.59
CA THR A 573 10.15 14.31 1.10
C THR A 573 9.09 14.53 0.04
N PHE A 574 7.97 15.15 0.40
CA PHE A 574 6.81 15.36 -0.48
C PHE A 574 5.88 16.47 0.02
N ARG A 575 5.11 17.07 -0.90
CA ARG A 575 4.01 18.01 -0.56
C ARG A 575 2.85 17.23 0.01
N GLY A 576 2.41 17.56 1.23
CA GLY A 576 1.60 16.65 2.04
C GLY A 576 0.27 17.24 2.47
N GLY A 577 -0.74 16.39 2.54
CA GLY A 577 -2.16 16.72 2.69
C GLY A 577 -2.97 15.84 1.75
N ALA A 578 -4.31 15.91 1.78
CA ALA A 578 -5.15 15.20 0.82
C ALA A 578 -5.71 16.15 -0.25
N GLU A 579 -5.74 17.44 0.06
CA GLU A 579 -6.40 18.46 -0.73
C GLU A 579 -5.46 19.11 -1.74
N THR A 580 -6.02 19.58 -2.86
CA THR A 580 -5.26 20.19 -3.96
C THR A 580 -4.53 21.46 -3.55
N TYR A 581 -4.99 22.17 -2.51
CA TYR A 581 -4.32 23.39 -2.08
C TYR A 581 -2.90 23.13 -1.57
N TRP A 582 -2.57 21.93 -1.10
CA TRP A 582 -1.21 21.57 -0.70
C TRP A 582 -0.21 21.45 -1.86
N GLN A 583 -0.72 21.37 -3.10
CA GLN A 583 0.11 21.33 -4.29
C GLN A 583 0.79 22.67 -4.54
N SER A 584 1.76 22.68 -5.45
CA SER A 584 2.32 23.90 -6.03
C SER A 584 2.28 23.78 -7.54
N SER A 585 2.05 24.88 -8.25
CA SER A 585 2.07 24.90 -9.72
C SER A 585 3.47 24.78 -10.31
N THR A 586 4.53 24.78 -9.48
CA THR A 586 5.91 24.68 -9.92
C THR A 586 6.66 23.53 -9.25
N ASN A 587 7.64 22.99 -9.96
CA ASN A 587 8.63 22.10 -9.35
C ASN A 587 9.41 22.88 -8.29
N GLY A 588 9.90 22.19 -7.25
CA GLY A 588 10.73 22.80 -6.22
C GLY A 588 11.80 21.84 -5.72
N ASP A 589 13.02 22.35 -5.58
CA ASP A 589 14.15 21.54 -5.14
C ASP A 589 14.39 21.66 -3.63
N ILE A 590 14.80 20.57 -3.01
CA ILE A 590 15.34 20.50 -1.65
C ILE A 590 16.65 19.74 -1.71
N PHE A 591 17.70 20.30 -1.10
CA PHE A 591 19.02 19.70 -1.03
C PHE A 591 19.24 19.09 0.35
N PHE A 592 19.92 17.94 0.38
CA PHE A 592 20.28 17.23 1.60
C PHE A 592 21.75 16.83 1.59
N ASP A 593 22.36 16.81 2.78
CA ASP A 593 23.72 16.34 2.97
C ASP A 593 23.97 15.85 4.41
N ASN A 594 25.16 15.31 4.68
CA ASN A 594 25.68 15.01 6.02
C ASN A 594 24.75 14.16 6.90
N VAL A 595 24.16 13.13 6.30
CA VAL A 595 23.28 12.20 7.02
C VAL A 595 24.14 11.33 7.95
N LYS A 596 23.80 11.32 9.23
CA LYS A 596 24.45 10.47 10.22
C LYS A 596 23.40 9.80 11.09
N LEU A 597 23.45 8.48 11.16
CA LEU A 597 22.61 7.67 12.02
C LEU A 597 23.49 6.90 13.00
N VAL A 598 23.22 7.05 14.29
CA VAL A 598 23.97 6.42 15.38
C VAL A 598 23.01 5.59 16.23
N GLN A 599 23.25 4.29 16.32
CA GLN A 599 22.60 3.43 17.30
C GLN A 599 23.26 3.64 18.66
N LEU A 600 22.50 4.06 19.66
CA LEU A 600 22.99 4.35 21.00
C LEU A 600 22.71 3.21 21.98
N ALA A 601 21.65 2.42 21.75
CA ALA A 601 21.29 1.27 22.58
C ALA A 601 20.55 0.18 21.77
N LEU A 602 20.64 -1.07 22.25
CA LEU A 602 19.94 -2.25 21.71
C LEU A 602 18.50 -2.35 22.20
#